data_AF-A0A4Y7IKC4-F1
#
_entry.id   AF-A0A4Y7IKC4-F1
#
_cell.length_a   1.000
_cell.length_b   1.000
_cell.length_c   1.000
_cell.angle_alpha   90.00
_cell.angle_beta   90.00
_cell.angle_gamma   90.00
#
_symmetry.space_group_name_H-M   'P 1'
#
loop_
_entity.id
_entity.type
_entity.pdbx_description
1 polymer ?
#
loop_
_entity_poly.entity_id
_entity_poly.type
_entity_poly.pdbx_seq_one_letter_code
_entity_poly.pdbx_strand_id
1 'polypeptide(L)'
;MAQTNISHLMVLSLFLCLSFSPVYSFHLNPNFYEQSCPKAEEIVRSVVVKAVQKETRMTASLRRLHFHDCFVQAGGPNWVVPLGRRDSKTASLSGSNRNTPQPNNTFQTIIIKFKVQDLNIADLVALSGSHTIGNARCTSFRQRLYNQSGNGQADYTLQQVYANQLRSRCPRSGGDNNLFSMDLVSPAKFDNYYYKNILAQREFLILIKFF
;
A
#
# COMPACT_ATOMS: atom_id res chain seq x y z
N MET A 1 41.36 41.85 -37.61
CA MET A 1 40.10 41.18 -37.99
C MET A 1 40.35 39.68 -37.93
N ALA A 2 39.87 38.99 -36.90
CA ALA A 2 40.01 37.55 -36.79
C ALA A 2 38.96 36.86 -37.67
N GLN A 3 39.40 36.08 -38.66
CA GLN A 3 38.53 35.25 -39.48
C GLN A 3 38.05 34.05 -38.66
N THR A 4 36.79 34.07 -38.24
CA THR A 4 36.13 32.89 -37.67
C THR A 4 35.87 31.88 -38.79
N ASN A 5 36.50 30.71 -38.68
CA ASN A 5 36.42 29.66 -39.70
C ASN A 5 35.03 29.00 -39.63
N ILE A 6 34.25 29.11 -40.72
CA ILE A 6 32.86 28.62 -40.82
C ILE A 6 32.78 27.11 -40.50
N SER A 7 33.84 26.36 -40.76
CA SER A 7 33.99 24.95 -40.40
C SER A 7 33.90 24.68 -38.90
N HIS A 8 34.45 25.56 -38.04
CA HIS A 8 34.35 25.42 -36.59
C HIS A 8 32.93 25.70 -36.07
N LEU A 9 32.21 26.63 -36.71
CA LEU A 9 30.81 26.93 -36.35
C LEU A 9 29.88 25.76 -36.66
N MET A 10 30.09 25.08 -37.79
CA MET A 10 29.29 23.92 -38.18
C MET A 10 29.53 22.71 -37.25
N VAL A 11 30.78 22.44 -36.87
CA VAL A 11 31.13 21.36 -35.94
C VAL A 11 30.57 21.60 -34.54
N LEU A 12 30.57 22.85 -34.05
CA LEU A 12 29.98 23.19 -32.75
C LEU A 12 28.45 23.00 -32.72
N SER A 13 27.75 23.29 -33.83
CA SER A 13 26.30 23.08 -33.93
C SER A 13 25.91 21.60 -33.97
N LEU A 14 26.73 20.75 -34.59
CA LEU A 14 26.50 19.31 -34.68
C LEU A 14 26.66 18.61 -33.31
N PHE A 15 27.60 19.09 -32.48
CA PHE A 15 27.79 18.62 -31.10
C PHE A 15 26.65 19.04 -30.15
N LEU A 16 26.04 20.23 -30.34
CA LEU A 16 24.86 20.64 -29.56
C LEU A 16 23.62 19.78 -29.89
N CYS A 17 23.43 19.37 -31.14
CA CYS A 17 22.30 18.51 -31.50
C CYS A 17 22.43 17.06 -30.99
N LEU A 18 23.64 16.53 -30.84
CA LEU A 18 23.88 15.17 -30.34
C LEU A 18 23.75 15.03 -28.81
N SER A 19 23.63 16.14 -28.07
CA SER A 19 23.42 16.13 -26.61
C SER A 19 21.95 16.22 -26.20
N PHE A 20 21.04 16.49 -27.14
CA PHE A 20 19.60 16.44 -26.93
C PHE A 20 19.02 15.10 -27.42
N SER A 21 19.29 14.02 -26.67
CA SER A 21 18.39 12.85 -26.76
C SER A 21 17.06 13.25 -26.13
N PRO A 22 15.92 13.21 -26.85
CA PRO A 22 14.63 13.39 -26.20
C PRO A 22 14.45 12.28 -25.17
N VAL A 23 14.40 12.64 -23.90
CA VAL A 23 13.98 11.72 -22.84
C VAL A 23 12.50 11.46 -23.08
N TYR A 24 12.17 10.34 -23.72
CA TYR A 24 10.78 9.90 -23.84
C TYR A 24 10.27 9.51 -22.44
N SER A 25 9.56 10.43 -21.78
CA SER A 25 8.81 10.11 -20.58
C SER A 25 7.61 9.24 -20.98
N PHE A 26 7.73 7.93 -20.81
CA PHE A 26 6.60 7.04 -20.95
C PHE A 26 5.68 7.23 -19.75
N HIS A 27 4.60 8.01 -19.92
CA HIS A 27 3.61 8.23 -18.88
C HIS A 27 2.52 7.16 -18.95
N LEU A 28 2.01 6.75 -17.79
CA LEU A 28 0.84 5.88 -17.74
C LEU A 28 -0.39 6.63 -18.30
N ASN A 29 -1.25 5.94 -19.02
CA ASN A 29 -2.41 6.54 -19.69
C ASN A 29 -3.68 5.73 -19.34
N PRO A 30 -4.76 6.37 -18.85
CA PRO A 30 -6.04 5.69 -18.63
C PRO A 30 -6.59 4.97 -19.86
N ASN A 31 -6.34 5.49 -21.06
CA ASN A 31 -6.88 4.96 -22.32
C ASN A 31 -5.96 3.93 -22.98
N PHE A 32 -4.93 3.44 -22.27
CA PHE A 32 -3.89 2.57 -22.85
C PHE A 32 -4.45 1.32 -23.56
N TYR A 33 -5.55 0.75 -23.08
CA TYR A 33 -6.18 -0.46 -23.64
C TYR A 33 -7.45 -0.18 -24.47
N GLU A 34 -7.79 1.07 -24.74
CA GLU A 34 -9.06 1.44 -25.39
C GLU A 34 -9.26 0.75 -26.75
N GLN A 35 -8.19 0.61 -27.53
CA GLN A 35 -8.25 -0.03 -28.86
C GLN A 35 -7.91 -1.53 -28.81
N SER A 36 -6.96 -1.92 -27.96
CA SER A 36 -6.41 -3.28 -27.95
C SER A 36 -7.24 -4.24 -27.08
N CYS A 37 -7.85 -3.75 -26.00
CA CYS A 37 -8.69 -4.53 -25.09
C CYS A 37 -9.75 -3.64 -24.41
N PRO A 38 -10.75 -3.13 -25.15
CA PRO A 38 -11.73 -2.16 -24.64
C PRO A 38 -12.56 -2.65 -23.44
N LYS A 39 -12.66 -3.98 -23.26
CA LYS A 39 -13.42 -4.60 -22.17
C LYS A 39 -12.58 -4.96 -20.94
N ALA A 40 -11.32 -4.54 -20.88
CA ALA A 40 -10.41 -4.93 -19.80
C ALA A 40 -10.98 -4.64 -18.39
N GLU A 41 -11.48 -3.42 -18.15
CA GLU A 41 -12.06 -3.03 -16.86
C GLU A 41 -13.31 -3.85 -16.51
N GLU A 42 -14.22 -4.04 -17.48
CA GLU A 42 -15.44 -4.85 -17.29
C GLU A 42 -15.09 -6.29 -16.90
N ILE A 43 -14.11 -6.89 -17.58
CA ILE A 43 -13.67 -8.26 -17.31
C ILE A 43 -13.09 -8.36 -15.89
N VAL A 44 -12.16 -7.47 -15.51
CA VAL A 44 -11.54 -7.47 -14.17
C VAL A 44 -12.62 -7.32 -13.10
N ARG A 45 -13.53 -6.35 -13.27
CA ARG A 45 -14.62 -6.11 -12.33
C ARG A 45 -15.51 -7.33 -12.17
N SER A 46 -15.87 -7.99 -13.26
CA SER A 46 -16.72 -9.18 -13.22
C SER A 46 -16.08 -10.34 -12.42
N VAL A 47 -14.76 -10.51 -12.55
CA VAL A 47 -14.00 -11.54 -11.83
C VAL A 47 -13.89 -11.17 -10.36
N VAL A 48 -13.58 -9.90 -10.05
CA VAL A 48 -13.49 -9.40 -8.67
C VAL A 48 -14.84 -9.54 -7.95
N VAL A 49 -15.95 -9.14 -8.57
CA VAL A 49 -17.30 -9.29 -7.99
C VAL A 49 -17.58 -10.75 -7.64
N LYS A 50 -17.31 -11.69 -8.56
CA LYS A 50 -17.50 -13.12 -8.31
C LYS A 50 -16.62 -13.63 -7.16
N ALA A 51 -15.36 -13.21 -7.10
CA ALA A 51 -14.44 -13.60 -6.03
C ALA A 51 -14.89 -13.07 -4.66
N VAL A 52 -15.35 -11.82 -4.60
CA VAL A 52 -15.86 -11.19 -3.37
C VAL A 52 -17.19 -11.82 -2.91
N GLN A 53 -18.08 -12.15 -3.84
CA GLN A 53 -19.32 -12.88 -3.54
C GLN A 53 -19.04 -14.26 -2.95
N LYS A 54 -17.98 -14.94 -3.42
CA LYS A 54 -17.57 -16.24 -2.88
C LYS A 54 -16.92 -16.11 -1.49
N GLU A 55 -16.06 -15.12 -1.29
CA GLU A 55 -15.44 -14.84 0.00
C GLU A 55 -15.24 -13.33 0.17
N THR A 56 -16.00 -12.72 1.08
CA THR A 56 -15.95 -11.26 1.34
C THR A 56 -14.56 -10.76 1.72
N ARG A 57 -13.74 -11.61 2.34
CA ARG A 57 -12.35 -11.28 2.69
C ARG A 57 -11.48 -11.00 1.45
N MET A 58 -11.83 -11.54 0.27
CA MET A 58 -11.10 -11.30 -0.96
C MET A 58 -10.97 -9.83 -1.30
N THR A 59 -11.93 -9.00 -0.88
CA THR A 59 -11.87 -7.55 -1.04
C THR A 59 -10.61 -6.96 -0.39
N ALA A 60 -10.28 -7.36 0.83
CA ALA A 60 -9.07 -6.92 1.50
C ALA A 60 -7.80 -7.59 0.92
N SER A 61 -7.88 -8.89 0.62
CA SER A 61 -6.73 -9.66 0.10
C SER A 61 -6.26 -9.16 -1.27
N LEU A 62 -7.18 -8.96 -2.21
CA LEU A 62 -6.87 -8.45 -3.55
C LEU A 62 -6.46 -6.98 -3.50
N ARG A 63 -7.08 -6.15 -2.65
CA ARG A 63 -6.62 -4.77 -2.43
C ARG A 63 -5.15 -4.72 -2.01
N ARG A 64 -4.69 -5.63 -1.14
CA ARG A 64 -3.29 -5.70 -0.72
C ARG A 64 -2.33 -5.94 -1.90
N LEU A 65 -2.83 -6.53 -2.99
CA LEU A 65 -2.17 -6.70 -4.28
C LEU A 65 -2.50 -5.57 -5.27
N HIS A 66 -3.05 -4.45 -4.79
CA HIS A 66 -3.37 -3.24 -5.53
C HIS A 66 -4.54 -3.36 -6.53
N PHE A 67 -5.57 -4.13 -6.19
CA PHE A 67 -6.78 -4.24 -7.02
C PHE A 67 -7.79 -3.14 -6.68
N HIS A 68 -7.97 -2.19 -7.61
CA HIS A 68 -8.84 -1.02 -7.45
C HIS A 68 -10.33 -1.39 -7.31
N ASP A 69 -10.85 -2.32 -8.12
CA ASP A 69 -12.25 -2.76 -8.05
C ASP A 69 -12.69 -3.22 -6.66
N CYS A 70 -11.74 -3.69 -5.84
CA CYS A 70 -12.01 -4.09 -4.46
C CYS A 70 -12.33 -2.91 -3.52
N PHE A 71 -11.91 -1.68 -3.84
CA PHE A 71 -12.35 -0.51 -3.08
C PHE A 71 -13.84 -0.27 -3.30
N VAL A 72 -14.29 -0.31 -4.56
CA VAL A 72 -15.70 -0.12 -4.93
C VAL A 72 -16.59 -1.21 -4.33
N GLN A 73 -16.16 -2.48 -4.34
CA GLN A 73 -16.93 -3.57 -3.73
C GLN A 73 -17.12 -3.46 -2.22
N ALA A 74 -16.23 -2.74 -1.52
CA ALA A 74 -16.39 -2.44 -0.09
C ALA A 74 -17.16 -1.13 0.17
N GLY A 75 -17.69 -0.46 -0.85
CA GLY A 75 -18.36 0.85 -0.72
C GLY A 75 -17.41 2.05 -0.67
N GLY A 76 -16.15 1.86 -1.07
CA GLY A 76 -15.14 2.91 -1.15
C GLY A 76 -15.20 3.73 -2.44
N PRO A 77 -14.25 4.66 -2.63
CA PRO A 77 -14.25 5.54 -3.78
C PRO A 77 -13.94 4.80 -5.08
N ASN A 78 -14.42 5.36 -6.18
CA ASN A 78 -14.05 4.98 -7.54
C ASN A 78 -13.12 6.06 -8.12
N TRP A 79 -12.10 5.67 -8.88
CA TRP A 79 -11.17 6.60 -9.52
C TRP A 79 -10.59 6.01 -10.80
N VAL A 80 -10.12 6.88 -11.70
CA VAL A 80 -9.49 6.46 -12.96
C VAL A 80 -8.08 5.96 -12.67
N VAL A 81 -7.78 4.73 -13.08
CA VAL A 81 -6.46 4.11 -12.89
C VAL A 81 -5.60 4.34 -14.14
N PRO A 82 -4.41 4.99 -14.04
CA PRO A 82 -3.48 5.04 -15.16
C PRO A 82 -2.93 3.64 -15.51
N LEU A 83 -2.93 3.31 -16.81
CA LEU A 83 -2.59 1.98 -17.34
C LEU A 83 -1.31 2.02 -18.19
N GLY A 84 -0.83 0.84 -18.61
CA GLY A 84 0.41 0.69 -19.39
C GLY A 84 1.63 0.21 -18.61
N ARG A 85 1.45 -0.17 -17.34
CA ARG A 85 2.50 -0.88 -16.58
C ARG A 85 2.84 -2.21 -17.26
N ARG A 86 4.11 -2.61 -17.19
CA ARG A 86 4.62 -3.87 -17.75
C ARG A 86 5.11 -4.76 -16.64
N ASP A 87 5.01 -6.07 -16.84
CA ASP A 87 5.47 -7.05 -15.86
C ASP A 87 7.00 -7.15 -15.83
N SER A 88 7.57 -7.27 -14.63
CA SER A 88 8.99 -7.53 -14.47
C SER A 88 9.32 -8.96 -14.90
N LYS A 89 10.56 -9.18 -15.39
CA LYS A 89 11.04 -10.53 -15.73
C LYS A 89 11.58 -11.31 -14.53
N THR A 90 11.74 -10.65 -13.39
CA THR A 90 12.33 -11.20 -12.17
C THR A 90 11.61 -10.69 -10.93
N ALA A 91 11.73 -11.45 -9.84
CA ALA A 91 11.28 -11.07 -8.50
C ALA A 91 12.46 -10.60 -7.63
N SER A 92 12.18 -9.84 -6.57
CA SER A 92 13.19 -9.40 -5.60
C SER A 92 12.70 -9.60 -4.16
N LEU A 93 13.12 -10.69 -3.53
CA LEU A 93 12.84 -10.97 -2.13
C LEU A 93 13.52 -9.96 -1.20
N SER A 94 14.78 -9.63 -1.48
CA SER A 94 15.55 -8.66 -0.70
C SER A 94 14.96 -7.25 -0.79
N GLY A 95 14.52 -6.84 -1.99
CA GLY A 95 13.81 -5.57 -2.19
C GLY A 95 12.48 -5.54 -1.44
N SER A 96 11.71 -6.62 -1.49
CA SER A 96 10.44 -6.73 -0.76
C SER A 96 10.64 -6.61 0.75
N ASN A 97 11.60 -7.35 1.33
CA ASN A 97 11.90 -7.30 2.76
C ASN A 97 12.44 -5.92 3.21
N ARG A 98 13.17 -5.23 2.32
CA ARG A 98 13.76 -3.91 2.60
C ARG A 98 12.73 -2.79 2.51
N ASN A 99 11.85 -2.81 1.52
CA ASN A 99 10.97 -1.67 1.22
C ASN A 99 9.62 -1.78 1.92
N THR A 100 9.18 -2.99 2.26
CA THR A 100 7.90 -3.21 2.92
C THR A 100 7.97 -2.81 4.40
N PRO A 101 7.03 -1.98 4.91
CA PRO A 101 6.88 -1.70 6.33
C PRO A 101 6.52 -2.95 7.12
N GLN A 102 7.16 -3.14 8.29
CA GLN A 102 6.79 -4.20 9.23
C GLN A 102 5.97 -3.62 10.39
N PRO A 103 5.09 -4.40 11.04
CA PRO A 103 4.21 -3.90 12.11
C PRO A 103 4.93 -3.33 13.33
N ASN A 104 6.19 -3.74 13.57
CA ASN A 104 7.02 -3.29 14.68
C ASN A 104 8.02 -2.19 14.27
N ASN A 105 8.00 -1.74 13.02
CA ASN A 105 8.83 -0.60 12.62
C ASN A 105 8.37 0.66 13.34
N THR A 106 9.33 1.53 13.68
CA THR A 106 9.02 2.85 14.21
C THR A 106 8.35 3.71 13.14
N PHE A 107 7.59 4.73 13.56
CA PHE A 107 6.96 5.68 12.64
C PHE A 107 7.99 6.34 11.70
N GLN A 108 9.16 6.70 12.22
CA GLN A 108 10.24 7.28 11.42
C GLN A 108 10.74 6.33 10.31
N THR A 109 10.94 5.05 10.64
CA THR A 109 11.33 4.04 9.64
C THR A 109 10.28 3.89 8.55
N ILE A 110 9.00 3.99 8.91
CA ILE A 110 7.89 3.87 7.97
C ILE A 110 7.83 5.08 7.05
N ILE A 111 7.98 6.30 7.57
CA ILE A 111 8.11 7.52 6.75
C ILE A 111 9.26 7.38 5.74
N ILE A 112 10.43 6.89 6.18
CA ILE A 112 11.58 6.71 5.29
C ILE A 112 11.24 5.73 4.16
N LYS A 113 10.60 4.60 4.47
CA LYS A 113 10.20 3.61 3.46
C LYS A 113 9.21 4.18 2.43
N PHE A 114 8.26 5.01 2.87
CA PHE A 114 7.33 5.70 1.98
C PHE A 114 8.04 6.75 1.12
N LYS A 115 8.92 7.55 1.72
CA LYS A 115 9.68 8.59 1.02
C LYS A 115 10.58 8.02 -0.08
N VAL A 116 11.16 6.82 0.13
CA VAL A 116 11.95 6.11 -0.90
C VAL A 116 11.07 5.63 -2.07
N GLN A 117 9.75 5.63 -1.94
CA GLN A 117 8.78 5.37 -3.01
C GLN A 117 8.12 6.66 -3.52
N ASP A 118 8.71 7.82 -3.23
CA ASP A 118 8.19 9.15 -3.56
C ASP A 118 6.81 9.45 -2.95
N LEU A 119 6.47 8.78 -1.84
CA LEU A 119 5.24 8.99 -1.08
C LEU A 119 5.52 9.85 0.16
N ASN A 120 4.68 10.85 0.39
CA ASN A 120 4.79 11.76 1.51
C ASN A 120 3.96 11.29 2.73
N ILE A 121 3.92 12.10 3.79
CA ILE A 121 3.19 11.76 5.02
C ILE A 121 1.66 11.72 4.83
N ALA A 122 1.10 12.54 3.94
CA ALA A 122 -0.32 12.48 3.62
C ALA A 122 -0.65 11.15 2.92
N ASP A 123 0.21 10.68 2.01
CA ASP A 123 0.06 9.37 1.36
C ASP A 123 0.14 8.24 2.38
N LEU A 124 1.08 8.30 3.33
CA LEU A 124 1.17 7.33 4.43
C LEU A 124 -0.14 7.27 5.22
N VAL A 125 -0.66 8.43 5.65
CA VAL A 125 -1.90 8.49 6.45
C VAL A 125 -3.10 7.99 5.64
N ALA A 126 -3.24 8.42 4.38
CA ALA A 126 -4.34 8.03 3.50
C ALA A 126 -4.31 6.52 3.19
N LEU A 127 -3.14 5.98 2.80
CA LEU A 127 -2.98 4.57 2.49
C LEU A 127 -3.13 3.68 3.73
N SER A 128 -2.82 4.19 4.93
CA SER A 128 -3.07 3.47 6.19
C SER A 128 -4.57 3.23 6.44
N GLY A 129 -5.44 4.08 5.89
CA GLY A 129 -6.89 3.88 5.88
C GLY A 129 -7.34 2.58 5.21
N SER A 130 -6.49 1.97 4.38
CA SER A 130 -6.77 0.65 3.79
C SER A 130 -6.98 -0.47 4.81
N HIS A 131 -6.53 -0.28 6.06
CA HIS A 131 -6.76 -1.17 7.19
C HIS A 131 -8.20 -1.17 7.73
N THR A 132 -9.09 -0.29 7.25
CA THR A 132 -10.53 -0.30 7.60
C THR A 132 -11.27 -1.59 7.19
N ILE A 133 -10.66 -2.46 6.37
CA ILE A 133 -11.18 -3.81 6.12
C ILE A 133 -10.08 -4.85 6.18
N GLY A 134 -10.49 -6.10 6.40
CA GLY A 134 -9.61 -7.26 6.37
C GLY A 134 -9.22 -7.74 7.76
N ASN A 135 -8.24 -8.63 7.80
CA ASN A 135 -7.84 -9.30 9.03
C ASN A 135 -6.32 -9.28 9.21
N ALA A 136 -5.90 -9.24 10.47
CA ALA A 136 -4.53 -9.41 10.89
C ALA A 136 -4.37 -10.70 11.69
N ARG A 137 -3.21 -11.34 11.54
CA ARG A 137 -2.80 -12.45 12.40
C ARG A 137 -2.28 -11.94 13.73
N CYS A 138 -2.50 -12.70 14.81
CA CYS A 138 -1.97 -12.42 16.15
C CYS A 138 -0.46 -12.07 16.14
N THR A 139 0.35 -12.78 15.35
CA THR A 139 1.79 -12.49 15.20
C THR A 139 2.11 -11.06 14.75
N SER A 140 1.18 -10.38 14.08
CA SER A 140 1.40 -9.04 13.53
C SER A 140 1.35 -7.95 14.61
N PHE A 141 0.69 -8.20 15.75
CA PHE A 141 0.50 -7.20 16.81
C PHE A 141 0.76 -7.74 18.21
N ARG A 142 1.18 -9.00 18.36
CA ARG A 142 1.48 -9.63 19.65
C ARG A 142 2.50 -8.84 20.47
N GLN A 143 3.53 -8.28 19.83
CA GLN A 143 4.52 -7.43 20.51
C GLN A 143 3.82 -6.27 21.24
N ARG A 144 2.84 -5.64 20.56
CA ARG A 144 2.06 -4.54 21.11
C ARG A 144 1.18 -4.93 22.29
N LEU A 145 0.69 -6.17 22.32
CA LEU A 145 -0.13 -6.68 23.43
C LEU A 145 0.65 -7.03 24.69
N TYR A 146 1.96 -7.28 24.58
CA TYR A 146 2.69 -7.93 25.67
C TYR A 146 4.04 -7.32 26.03
N ASN A 147 4.73 -6.63 25.12
CA ASN A 147 6.06 -6.12 25.43
C ASN A 147 6.60 -5.00 24.53
N GLN A 148 5.76 -4.17 23.92
CA GLN A 148 6.22 -3.12 22.98
C GLN A 148 7.32 -2.24 23.58
N SER A 149 7.14 -1.85 24.84
CA SER A 149 8.04 -0.96 25.57
C SER A 149 9.06 -1.70 26.44
N GLY A 150 9.16 -3.04 26.34
CA GLY A 150 10.09 -3.84 27.15
C GLY A 150 9.66 -4.05 28.61
N ASN A 151 8.47 -3.63 29.01
CA ASN A 151 7.97 -3.68 30.39
C ASN A 151 7.02 -4.87 30.69
N GLY A 152 6.84 -5.78 29.73
CA GLY A 152 5.95 -6.94 29.87
C GLY A 152 4.45 -6.63 29.83
N GLN A 153 4.07 -5.38 29.53
CA GLN A 153 2.68 -4.91 29.46
C GLN A 153 2.21 -4.63 28.03
N ALA A 154 0.91 -4.41 27.88
CA ALA A 154 0.37 -3.89 26.64
C ALA A 154 0.85 -2.44 26.43
N ASP A 155 0.98 -2.05 25.17
CA ASP A 155 1.25 -0.67 24.77
C ASP A 155 0.20 0.27 25.38
N TYR A 156 0.67 1.35 26.02
CA TYR A 156 -0.18 2.32 26.71
C TYR A 156 -1.12 3.10 25.77
N THR A 157 -0.83 3.08 24.46
CA THR A 157 -1.69 3.67 23.42
C THR A 157 -2.83 2.73 22.99
N LEU A 158 -2.88 1.51 23.51
CA LEU A 158 -3.94 0.54 23.27
C LEU A 158 -4.83 0.46 24.50
N GLN A 159 -6.14 0.64 24.32
CA GLN A 159 -7.09 0.60 25.42
C GLN A 159 -6.99 -0.74 26.16
N GLN A 160 -6.75 -0.69 27.48
CA GLN A 160 -6.46 -1.90 28.27
C GLN A 160 -7.59 -2.94 28.22
N VAL A 161 -8.85 -2.50 28.23
CA VAL A 161 -10.03 -3.38 28.11
C VAL A 161 -10.01 -4.11 26.76
N TYR A 162 -9.72 -3.39 25.67
CA TYR A 162 -9.62 -3.96 24.34
C TYR A 162 -8.41 -4.90 24.21
N ALA A 163 -7.26 -4.54 24.79
CA ALA A 163 -6.10 -5.42 24.87
C ALA A 163 -6.44 -6.76 25.56
N ASN A 164 -7.21 -6.72 26.66
CA ASN A 164 -7.67 -7.93 27.35
C ASN A 164 -8.61 -8.79 26.48
N GLN A 165 -9.49 -8.16 25.69
CA GLN A 165 -10.33 -8.87 24.72
C GLN A 165 -9.47 -9.57 23.65
N LEU A 166 -8.48 -8.88 23.10
CA LEU A 166 -7.57 -9.47 22.10
C LEU A 166 -6.78 -10.65 22.68
N ARG A 167 -6.29 -10.54 23.93
CA ARG A 167 -5.52 -11.58 24.62
C ARG A 167 -6.27 -12.91 24.77
N SER A 168 -7.60 -12.89 24.83
CA SER A 168 -8.42 -14.11 24.88
C SER A 168 -8.19 -15.05 23.69
N ARG A 169 -7.84 -14.47 22.53
CA ARG A 169 -7.57 -15.22 21.29
C ARG A 169 -6.14 -15.01 20.75
N CYS A 170 -5.33 -14.19 21.41
CA CYS A 170 -3.94 -13.93 21.03
C CYS A 170 -3.05 -14.10 22.25
N PRO A 171 -2.82 -15.34 22.72
CA PRO A 171 -2.01 -15.61 23.90
C PRO A 171 -0.53 -15.21 23.70
N ARG A 172 0.23 -15.16 24.82
CA ARG A 172 1.66 -14.84 24.82
C ARG A 172 2.48 -15.76 23.91
N SER A 173 2.05 -17.01 23.78
CA SER A 173 2.62 -18.01 22.87
C SER A 173 1.49 -18.85 22.27
N GLY A 174 1.64 -19.30 21.02
CA GLY A 174 0.61 -20.01 20.28
C GLY A 174 -0.49 -19.11 19.72
N GLY A 175 -1.46 -19.70 19.01
CA GLY A 175 -2.55 -18.95 18.38
C GLY A 175 -2.10 -18.00 17.26
N ASP A 176 -0.91 -18.22 16.67
CA ASP A 176 -0.28 -17.33 15.70
C ASP A 176 -1.17 -16.99 14.50
N ASN A 177 -1.96 -17.96 14.05
CA ASN A 177 -2.83 -17.85 12.89
C ASN A 177 -4.23 -17.32 13.23
N ASN A 178 -4.52 -17.02 14.49
CA ASN A 178 -5.80 -16.44 14.87
C ASN A 178 -5.97 -15.08 14.19
N LEU A 179 -7.10 -14.92 13.51
CA LEU A 179 -7.44 -13.74 12.74
C LEU A 179 -8.30 -12.78 13.55
N PHE A 180 -7.95 -11.50 13.46
CA PHE A 180 -8.62 -10.39 14.10
C PHE A 180 -8.99 -9.39 13.01
N SER A 181 -10.24 -8.94 13.01
CA SER A 181 -10.64 -7.90 12.07
C SER A 181 -9.91 -6.60 12.40
N MET A 182 -9.34 -5.96 11.39
CA MET A 182 -8.63 -4.70 11.54
C MET A 182 -9.58 -3.52 11.79
N ASP A 183 -10.87 -3.68 11.49
CA ASP A 183 -11.90 -2.72 11.88
C ASP A 183 -13.00 -3.42 12.66
N LEU A 184 -13.08 -3.12 13.95
CA LEU A 184 -14.05 -3.70 14.87
C LEU A 184 -15.48 -3.18 14.64
N VAL A 185 -15.66 -2.05 13.95
CA VAL A 185 -16.97 -1.42 13.76
C VAL A 185 -17.57 -1.80 12.41
N SER A 186 -16.75 -1.77 11.35
CA SER A 186 -17.21 -2.06 9.99
C SER A 186 -16.27 -2.99 9.20
N PRO A 187 -16.06 -4.26 9.64
CA PRO A 187 -15.06 -5.20 9.09
C PRO A 187 -15.01 -5.38 7.55
N ALA A 188 -16.12 -5.11 6.87
CA ALA A 188 -16.32 -5.33 5.43
C ALA A 188 -16.60 -4.04 4.65
N LYS A 189 -16.63 -2.87 5.28
CA LYS A 189 -16.91 -1.59 4.61
C LYS A 189 -15.67 -0.73 4.54
N PHE A 190 -15.45 -0.12 3.38
CA PHE A 190 -14.41 0.89 3.23
C PHE A 190 -14.93 2.24 3.67
N ASP A 191 -14.59 2.63 4.89
CA ASP A 191 -15.00 3.90 5.46
C ASP A 191 -13.86 4.49 6.32
N ASN A 192 -14.20 5.43 7.21
CA ASN A 192 -13.22 6.12 8.07
C ASN A 192 -13.17 5.58 9.50
N TYR A 193 -13.76 4.43 9.80
CA TYR A 193 -13.74 3.86 11.15
C TYR A 193 -12.35 3.44 11.60
N TYR A 194 -11.44 3.07 10.69
CA TYR A 194 -10.01 2.91 11.02
C TYR A 194 -9.46 4.12 11.82
N TYR A 195 -9.67 5.35 11.34
CA TYR A 195 -9.19 6.55 12.01
C TYR A 195 -9.94 6.82 13.32
N LYS A 196 -11.25 6.55 13.37
CA LYS A 196 -12.05 6.66 14.60
C LYS A 196 -11.57 5.67 15.67
N ASN A 197 -11.18 4.45 15.26
CA ASN A 197 -10.64 3.42 16.14
C ASN A 197 -9.28 3.83 16.70
N ILE A 198 -8.41 4.47 15.91
CA ILE A 198 -7.15 5.06 16.40
C ILE A 198 -7.42 6.08 17.51
N LEU A 199 -8.32 7.04 17.26
CA LEU A 199 -8.65 8.07 18.25
C LEU A 199 -9.27 7.49 19.53
N ALA A 200 -10.00 6.38 19.41
CA ALA A 200 -10.55 5.63 20.53
C ALA A 200 -9.55 4.66 21.20
N GLN A 201 -8.29 4.59 20.74
CA GLN A 201 -7.27 3.64 21.20
C GLN A 201 -7.69 2.16 21.02
N ARG A 202 -8.55 1.88 20.04
CA ARG A 202 -9.06 0.54 19.71
C ARG A 202 -8.49 0.00 18.40
N GLU A 203 -7.51 0.68 17.82
CA GLU A 203 -6.76 0.15 16.68
C GLU A 203 -5.54 -0.60 17.21
N PHE A 204 -5.38 -1.90 16.87
CA PHE A 204 -4.25 -2.71 17.33
C PHE A 204 -3.07 -2.71 16.34
N LEU A 205 -3.29 -2.37 15.07
CA LEU A 205 -2.23 -2.12 14.09
C LEU A 205 -2.10 -0.62 13.82
N ILE A 206 -1.08 0.00 14.40
CA ILE A 206 -0.89 1.45 14.21
C ILE A 206 -0.53 1.76 12.75
N LEU A 207 0.18 0.88 12.02
CA LEU A 207 0.68 1.16 10.67
C LEU A 207 0.69 -0.06 9.73
N ILE A 208 0.77 0.24 8.43
CA ILE A 208 0.55 -0.70 7.32
C ILE A 208 1.42 -1.95 7.41
N LYS A 209 0.79 -3.12 7.32
CA LYS A 209 1.48 -4.37 6.96
C LYS A 209 1.17 -4.71 5.51
N PHE A 210 2.10 -4.43 4.59
CA PHE A 210 2.17 -5.22 3.36
C PHE A 210 2.97 -6.49 3.70
N PHE A 211 2.47 -7.64 3.26
CA PHE A 211 2.89 -9.03 3.50
C PHE A 211 3.05 -9.55 4.95
#